data_AF-A0A8X6R808-F1
#
_entry.id   AF-A0A8X6R808-F1
#
_cell.length_a   1.000
_cell.length_b   1.000
_cell.length_c   1.000
_cell.angle_alpha   90.00
_cell.angle_beta   90.00
_cell.angle_gamma   90.00
#
_symmetry.space_group_name_H-M   'P 1'
#
loop_
_entity.id
_entity.type
_entity.pdbx_description
1 polymer ?
#
loop_
_entity_poly.entity_id
_entity_poly.type
_entity_poly.pdbx_seq_one_letter_code
_entity_poly.pdbx_strand_id
1 'polypeptide(L)'
;MAYLAMGNKPDLLSVCEEMRVEVDQSRKVVDIKKLILNSEFYVEEEVKIILDRVISDRKEQENCKQEEKEREERSKQEEKEREREERMPRKARQHELELRKLELSRQN
;
A
#
# COMPACT_ATOMS: atom_id res chain seq x y z
N MET A 1 -8.92 -30.94 -4.53
CA MET A 1 -9.69 -29.70 -4.66
C MET A 1 -8.75 -28.56 -5.00
N ALA A 2 -8.87 -27.99 -6.21
CA ALA A 2 -7.90 -27.05 -6.77
C ALA A 2 -8.12 -25.59 -6.34
N TYR A 3 -9.35 -25.19 -6.02
CA TYR A 3 -9.68 -23.77 -5.77
C TYR A 3 -9.07 -23.22 -4.46
N LEU A 4 -8.98 -24.02 -3.40
CA LEU A 4 -8.26 -23.64 -2.16
C LEU A 4 -6.75 -23.43 -2.37
N ALA A 5 -6.20 -23.78 -3.54
CA ALA A 5 -4.82 -23.44 -3.89
C ALA A 5 -4.65 -21.98 -4.33
N MET A 6 -5.74 -21.27 -4.64
CA MET A 6 -5.71 -19.84 -5.00
C MET A 6 -5.45 -18.94 -3.79
N GLY A 7 -5.86 -19.36 -2.59
CA GLY A 7 -5.65 -18.64 -1.34
C GLY A 7 -4.30 -18.94 -0.69
N ASN A 8 -3.67 -17.90 -0.15
CA ASN A 8 -2.51 -18.04 0.73
C ASN A 8 -2.94 -18.47 2.15
N LYS A 9 -1.97 -18.80 3.01
CA LYS A 9 -2.23 -19.15 4.41
C LYS A 9 -3.16 -18.14 5.14
N PRO A 10 -2.92 -16.82 5.10
CA PRO A 10 -3.85 -15.86 5.72
C PRO A 10 -5.24 -15.91 5.12
N ASP A 11 -5.36 -16.00 3.79
CA ASP A 11 -6.65 -16.09 3.11
C ASP A 11 -7.45 -17.32 3.60
N LEU A 12 -6.78 -18.47 3.73
CA LEU A 12 -7.40 -19.70 4.23
C LEU A 12 -7.74 -19.66 5.72
N LEU A 13 -7.01 -18.90 6.54
CA LEU A 13 -7.36 -18.69 7.94
C LEU A 13 -8.63 -17.82 8.06
N SER A 14 -8.75 -16.77 7.26
CA SER A 14 -9.98 -15.95 7.19
C SER A 14 -11.19 -16.77 6.76
N VAL A 15 -11.02 -17.68 5.78
CA VAL A 15 -12.07 -18.62 5.39
C VAL A 15 -12.51 -19.49 6.57
N CYS A 16 -11.57 -20.05 7.34
CA CYS A 16 -11.91 -20.82 8.53
C CYS A 16 -12.66 -19.98 9.58
N GLU A 17 -12.24 -18.73 9.80
CA GLU A 17 -12.89 -17.81 10.73
C GLU A 17 -14.34 -17.52 10.31
N GLU A 18 -14.59 -17.27 9.02
CA GLU A 18 -15.93 -17.02 8.47
C GLU A 18 -16.82 -18.28 8.54
N MET A 19 -16.22 -19.46 8.37
CA MET A 19 -16.87 -20.76 8.59
C MET A 19 -17.01 -21.15 10.07
N ARG A 20 -16.54 -20.31 11.00
CA ARG A 20 -16.52 -20.57 12.46
C ARG A 20 -15.77 -21.86 12.83
N VAL A 21 -14.76 -22.21 12.03
CA VAL A 21 -13.85 -23.33 12.28
C VAL A 21 -12.64 -22.81 13.04
N GLU A 22 -12.50 -23.23 14.30
CA GLU A 22 -11.31 -22.90 15.08
C GLU A 22 -10.06 -23.51 14.45
N VAL A 23 -9.11 -22.65 14.07
CA VAL A 23 -7.86 -23.04 13.45
C VAL A 23 -6.71 -22.30 14.07
N ASP A 24 -5.68 -23.05 14.48
CA ASP A 24 -4.44 -22.46 14.98
C ASP A 24 -3.59 -21.94 13.80
N GLN A 25 -3.11 -20.71 13.92
CA GLN A 25 -2.19 -20.09 12.97
C GLN A 25 -0.87 -20.86 12.82
N SER A 26 -0.50 -21.71 13.79
CA SER A 26 0.67 -22.60 13.68
C SER A 26 0.47 -23.75 12.67
N ARG A 27 -0.78 -24.10 12.32
CA ARG A 27 -1.07 -25.22 11.41
C ARG A 27 -0.51 -25.00 10.02
N LYS A 28 -0.18 -26.12 9.36
CA LYS A 28 0.27 -26.11 7.97
C LYS A 28 -0.90 -25.83 7.04
N VAL A 29 -0.63 -25.17 5.92
CA VAL A 29 -1.63 -24.88 4.87
C VAL A 29 -2.40 -26.13 4.44
N VAL A 30 -1.71 -27.28 4.33
CA VAL A 30 -2.35 -28.56 3.98
C VAL A 30 -3.38 -28.99 5.02
N ASP A 31 -3.08 -28.79 6.31
CA ASP A 31 -3.97 -29.19 7.40
C ASP A 31 -5.16 -28.22 7.51
N ILE A 32 -4.94 -26.93 7.25
CA ILE A 32 -6.01 -25.92 7.17
C ILE A 32 -6.98 -26.28 6.04
N LYS A 33 -6.47 -26.63 4.85
CA LYS A 33 -7.31 -27.08 3.72
C LYS A 33 -8.14 -28.31 4.08
N LYS A 34 -7.55 -29.27 4.80
CA LYS A 34 -8.27 -30.45 5.27
C LYS A 34 -9.36 -30.10 6.29
N LEU A 35 -9.11 -29.16 7.20
CA LEU A 35 -10.14 -28.71 8.16
C LEU A 35 -11.36 -28.10 7.45
N ILE A 36 -11.12 -27.25 6.45
CA ILE A 36 -12.19 -26.66 5.63
C ILE A 36 -13.01 -27.76 4.96
N LEU A 37 -12.34 -28.69 4.28
CA LEU A 37 -13.00 -29.77 3.52
C LEU A 37 -13.72 -30.80 4.40
N ASN A 38 -13.27 -30.99 5.64
CA ASN A 38 -13.85 -31.94 6.59
C ASN A 38 -14.86 -31.28 7.55
N SER A 39 -15.16 -29.98 7.38
CA SER A 39 -16.17 -29.30 8.18
C SER A 39 -17.56 -29.82 7.85
N GLU A 40 -18.40 -30.01 8.87
CA GLU A 40 -19.82 -30.38 8.69
C GLU A 40 -20.60 -29.31 7.93
N PHE A 41 -20.11 -28.07 7.93
CA PHE A 41 -20.69 -26.92 7.23
C PHE A 41 -20.01 -26.64 5.89
N TYR A 42 -19.27 -27.60 5.34
CA TYR A 42 -18.59 -27.41 4.06
C TYR A 42 -19.59 -27.42 2.89
N VAL A 43 -19.79 -26.25 2.28
CA VAL A 43 -20.48 -26.09 1.00
C VAL A 43 -19.52 -25.47 0.00
N GLU A 44 -19.11 -26.22 -1.03
CA GLU A 44 -18.04 -25.80 -1.95
C GLU A 44 -18.26 -24.41 -2.55
N GLU A 45 -19.48 -24.11 -2.98
CA GLU A 45 -19.82 -22.81 -3.59
C GLU A 45 -19.75 -21.66 -2.58
N GLU A 46 -20.16 -21.88 -1.32
CA GLU A 46 -20.03 -20.86 -0.27
C GLU A 46 -18.56 -20.61 0.06
N VAL A 47 -17.75 -21.66 0.18
CA VAL A 47 -16.31 -21.52 0.44
C VAL A 47 -15.60 -20.81 -0.71
N LYS A 48 -16.00 -21.05 -1.96
CA LYS A 48 -15.48 -20.29 -3.12
C LYS A 48 -15.82 -18.81 -3.03
N ILE A 49 -17.09 -18.48 -2.74
CA ILE A 49 -17.53 -17.08 -2.59
C ILE A 49 -16.75 -16.38 -1.47
N ILE A 50 -16.58 -17.04 -0.33
CA ILE A 50 -15.79 -16.53 0.80
C ILE A 50 -14.33 -16.31 0.36
N LEU A 51 -13.72 -17.31 -0.28
CA LEU A 51 -12.33 -17.22 -0.72
C LEU A 51 -12.12 -16.10 -1.74
N ASP A 52 -13.01 -15.96 -2.71
CA ASP A 52 -12.94 -14.91 -3.74
C ASP A 52 -13.06 -13.52 -3.11
N ARG A 53 -13.97 -13.36 -2.14
CA ARG A 53 -14.10 -12.12 -1.37
C ARG A 53 -12.83 -11.81 -0.59
N VAL A 54 -12.30 -12.76 0.18
CA VAL A 54 -11.07 -12.58 0.96
C VAL A 54 -9.88 -12.19 0.06
N ILE A 55 -9.74 -12.83 -1.09
CA ILE A 55 -8.69 -12.50 -2.07
C ILE A 55 -8.91 -11.11 -2.66
N SER A 56 -10.15 -10.75 -2.97
CA SER A 56 -10.51 -9.42 -3.49
C SER A 56 -10.19 -8.33 -2.47
N ASP A 57 -10.62 -8.49 -1.22
CA ASP A 57 -10.36 -7.55 -0.13
C ASP A 57 -8.86 -7.35 0.10
N ARG A 58 -8.06 -8.44 0.04
CA ARG A 58 -6.60 -8.34 0.13
C ARG A 58 -6.01 -7.51 -1.01
N LYS A 59 -6.41 -7.77 -2.25
CA LYS A 59 -5.93 -7.01 -3.41
C LYS A 59 -6.33 -5.55 -3.34
N GLU A 60 -7.54 -5.25 -2.90
CA GLU A 60 -8.03 -3.89 -2.74
C GLU A 60 -7.22 -3.14 -1.68
N GLN A 61 -6.93 -3.76 -0.53
CA GLN A 61 -6.05 -3.18 0.48
C GLN A 61 -4.61 -2.95 -0.03
N GLU A 62 -4.06 -3.88 -0.81
CA GLU A 62 -2.74 -3.72 -1.42
C GLU A 62 -2.72 -2.55 -2.42
N ASN A 63 -3.77 -2.42 -3.23
CA ASN A 63 -3.93 -1.30 -4.17
C ASN A 63 -4.08 0.04 -3.45
N CYS A 64 -4.94 0.15 -2.44
CA CYS A 64 -5.10 1.39 -1.67
C CYS A 64 -3.78 1.85 -1.03
N LYS A 65 -3.00 0.91 -0.46
CA LYS A 65 -1.69 1.24 0.12
C LYS A 65 -0.71 1.75 -0.94
N GLN A 66 -0.74 1.16 -2.14
CA GLN A 66 0.10 1.59 -3.25
C GLN A 66 -0.31 2.98 -3.75
N GLU A 67 -1.61 3.24 -3.92
CA GLU A 67 -2.15 4.55 -4.31
C GLU A 67 -1.81 5.64 -3.28
N GLU A 68 -1.94 5.33 -1.98
CA GLU A 68 -1.58 6.26 -0.91
C GLU A 68 -0.09 6.62 -0.95
N LYS A 69 0.77 5.61 -1.15
CA LYS A 69 2.21 5.82 -1.29
C LYS A 69 2.56 6.66 -2.52
N GLU A 70 1.95 6.38 -3.67
CA GLU A 70 2.15 7.16 -4.88
C GLU A 70 1.65 8.61 -4.74
N ARG A 71 0.58 8.82 -4.01
CA ARG A 71 0.05 10.16 -3.71
C ARG A 71 1.00 10.93 -2.79
N GLU A 72 1.54 10.27 -1.75
CA GLU A 72 2.51 10.86 -0.85
C GLU A 72 3.83 11.21 -1.57
N GLU A 73 4.31 10.33 -2.45
CA GLU A 73 5.50 10.58 -3.27
C GLU A 73 5.30 11.75 -4.22
N ARG A 74 4.13 11.82 -4.90
CA ARG A 74 3.76 12.98 -5.74
C ARG A 74 3.72 14.28 -4.95
N SER A 75 3.07 14.28 -3.78
CA SER A 75 3.00 15.48 -2.93
C SER A 75 4.39 15.96 -2.49
N LYS A 76 5.28 15.04 -2.11
CA LYS A 76 6.67 15.39 -1.74
C LYS A 76 7.47 15.94 -2.92
N GLN A 77 7.21 15.44 -4.13
CA GLN A 77 7.87 15.94 -5.33
C GLN A 77 7.39 17.34 -5.70
N GLU A 78 6.08 17.58 -5.65
CA GLU A 78 5.48 18.89 -5.88
C GLU A 78 5.97 19.94 -4.86
N GLU A 79 6.09 19.57 -3.59
CA GLU A 79 6.63 20.45 -2.55
C GLU A 79 8.09 20.82 -2.83
N LYS A 80 8.93 19.84 -3.17
CA LYS A 80 10.34 20.09 -3.55
C LYS A 80 10.47 20.96 -4.79
N GLU A 81 9.56 20.80 -5.76
CA GLU A 81 9.55 21.62 -6.97
C GLU A 81 9.17 23.06 -6.65
N ARG A 82 8.11 23.28 -5.86
CA ARG A 82 7.73 24.61 -5.35
C ARG A 82 8.85 25.29 -4.57
N GLU A 83 9.53 24.57 -3.68
CA GLU A 83 10.68 25.11 -2.95
C GLU A 83 11.82 25.53 -3.90
N ARG A 84 12.09 24.75 -4.95
CA ARG A 84 13.09 25.10 -5.96
C ARG A 84 12.68 26.34 -6.75
N GLU A 85 11.43 26.40 -7.19
CA GLU A 85 10.87 27.55 -7.90
C GLU A 85 10.91 28.83 -7.06
N GLU A 86 10.68 28.75 -5.75
CA GLU A 86 10.81 29.93 -4.87
C GLU A 86 12.27 30.32 -4.59
N ARG A 87 13.16 29.34 -4.49
CA ARG A 87 14.59 29.60 -4.18
C ARG A 87 15.31 30.30 -5.32
N MET A 88 15.01 29.96 -6.57
CA MET A 88 15.65 30.57 -7.75
C MET A 88 15.50 32.10 -7.81
N PRO A 89 14.30 32.71 -7.73
CA PRO A 89 14.12 34.15 -7.74
C PRO A 89 14.62 34.82 -6.46
N ARG A 90 14.64 34.12 -5.32
CA ARG A 90 15.26 34.65 -4.09
C ARG A 90 16.78 34.80 -4.26
N LYS A 91 17.45 33.77 -4.79
CA LYS A 91 18.89 33.81 -5.08
C LYS A 91 19.23 34.86 -6.14
N ALA A 92 18.45 34.94 -7.21
CA ALA A 92 18.65 35.94 -8.27
C ALA A 92 18.54 37.37 -7.72
N ARG A 93 17.50 37.66 -6.92
CA ARG A 93 17.33 38.96 -6.26
C ARG A 93 18.47 39.29 -5.30
N GLN A 94 18.94 38.32 -4.52
CA GLN A 94 20.09 38.53 -3.62
C GLN A 94 21.36 38.87 -4.40
N HIS A 95 21.64 38.12 -5.47
CA HIS A 95 22.81 38.35 -6.31
C HIS A 95 22.78 39.73 -6.99
N GLU A 96 21.62 40.16 -7.50
CA GLU A 96 21.44 41.50 -8.08
C GLU A 96 21.72 42.62 -7.07
N LEU A 97 21.21 42.50 -5.84
CA LEU A 97 21.45 43.46 -4.76
C LEU A 97 22.93 43.52 -4.37
N GLU A 98 23.63 42.39 -4.38
CA GLU A 98 25.05 42.30 -4.04
C GLU A 98 25.92 42.98 -5.11
N LEU A 99 25.64 42.76 -6.40
CA LEU A 99 26.30 43.48 -7.49
C LEU A 99 26.12 44.99 -7.38
N ARG A 100 24.89 45.46 -7.11
CA ARG A 100 24.57 46.88 -6.98
C ARG A 100 25.32 47.54 -5.82
N LYS A 101 25.49 46.84 -4.68
CA LYS A 101 26.30 47.33 -3.55
C LYS A 101 27.77 47.44 -3.94
N LEU A 102 28.30 46.48 -4.69
CA LEU A 102 29.69 46.47 -5.13
C LEU A 102 29.97 47.64 -6.09
N GLU A 103 29.07 47.90 -7.03
CA GLU A 103 29.17 49.05 -7.95
C GLU A 103 29.18 50.38 -7.21
N LEU A 104 28.25 50.58 -6.27
CA LEU A 104 28.20 51.78 -5.43
C LEU A 104 29.46 51.95 -4.56
N SER A 105 30.07 50.84 -4.14
CA SER A 105 31.33 50.85 -3.38
C SER A 105 32.56 51.15 -4.24
N ARG A 106 32.47 50.99 -5.57
CA ARG A 106 33.56 51.33 -6.51
C ARG A 106 33.48 52.78 -7.02
N GLN A 107 32.37 53.48 -6.76
CA GLN A 107 32.14 54.87 -7.15
C GLN A 107 32.45 55.89 -6.05
N ASN A 108 32.74 55.44 -4.82
CA ASN A 108 33.29 56.24 -3.73
C ASN A 108 34.79 55.95 -3.56
#